data_AF-A0A942QLH1-F1
#
_entry.id   AF-A0A942QLH1-F1
#
_cell.length_a   1.000
_cell.length_b   1.000
_cell.length_c   1.000
_cell.angle_alpha   90.00
_cell.angle_beta   90.00
_cell.angle_gamma   90.00
#
_symmetry.space_group_name_H-M   'P 1'
#
loop_
_entity.id
_entity.type
_entity.pdbx_description
1 polymer ?
#
loop_
_entity_poly.entity_id
_entity_poly.type
_entity_poly.pdbx_seq_one_letter_code
_entity_poly.pdbx_strand_id
1 'polypeptide(L)'
;MYMNRKGIQFGVKDTWSLDSTLNPILLSALIKFKEVITDPSRKDWVGVPSLVLADLYPDHKGNFTDEQLEEGSKLWLEIIDKMIYAFDTKNEPNLKDYAFEFNHLTQEREDGNVSVNIKVTNENEYSRYKVDEALYRTKVEEGLVLFGKYYQCLWW
;
A
#
# COMPACT_ATOMS: atom_id res chain seq x y z
N MET A 1 3.97 0.07 -20.08
CA MET A 1 5.43 0.11 -19.83
C MET A 1 6.12 -1.07 -20.51
N TYR A 2 7.30 -0.88 -21.11
CA TYR A 2 8.14 -1.98 -21.63
C TYR A 2 9.64 -1.61 -21.56
N MET A 3 10.52 -2.59 -21.72
CA MET A 3 11.98 -2.39 -21.68
C MET A 3 12.60 -2.55 -23.07
N ASN A 4 13.50 -1.65 -23.46
CA ASN A 4 14.29 -1.77 -24.69
C ASN A 4 15.76 -1.34 -24.46
N ARG A 5 16.56 -1.22 -25.53
CA ARG A 5 17.99 -0.83 -25.45
C ARG A 5 18.24 0.55 -24.81
N LYS A 6 17.22 1.41 -24.73
CA LYS A 6 17.29 2.73 -24.08
C LYS A 6 16.78 2.71 -22.63
N GLY A 7 16.47 1.52 -22.09
CA GLY A 7 15.94 1.34 -20.75
C GLY A 7 14.41 1.24 -20.72
N ILE A 8 13.82 1.55 -19.56
CA ILE A 8 12.37 1.48 -19.34
C ILE A 8 11.68 2.60 -20.11
N GLN A 9 10.66 2.26 -20.89
CA GLN A 9 9.85 3.20 -21.66
C GLN A 9 8.41 3.21 -21.13
N PHE A 10 7.89 4.42 -20.92
CA PHE A 10 6.51 4.69 -20.54
C PHE A 10 5.74 5.24 -21.74
N GLY A 11 4.55 4.72 -21.99
CA GLY A 11 3.59 5.28 -22.93
C GLY A 11 2.66 6.28 -22.25
N VAL A 12 1.90 7.05 -23.05
CA VAL A 12 0.94 8.05 -22.54
C VAL A 12 -0.10 7.45 -21.58
N LYS A 13 -0.55 6.22 -21.82
CA LYS A 13 -1.51 5.55 -20.93
C LYS A 13 -0.91 5.18 -19.57
N ASP A 14 0.39 4.91 -19.52
CA ASP A 14 1.08 4.62 -18.26
C ASP A 14 1.13 5.88 -17.36
N THR A 15 1.01 7.07 -17.93
CA THR A 15 1.01 8.33 -17.17
C THR A 15 -0.39 8.76 -16.71
N TRP A 16 -1.45 8.05 -17.09
CA TRP A 16 -2.81 8.32 -16.58
C TRP A 16 -2.92 7.99 -15.09
N SER A 17 -2.19 6.96 -14.66
CA SER A 17 -2.04 6.59 -13.25
C SER A 17 -0.70 5.88 -13.07
N LEU A 18 0.24 6.55 -12.42
CA LEU A 18 1.51 5.92 -12.06
C LEU A 18 1.31 4.86 -10.98
N ASP A 19 0.30 5.01 -10.13
CA ASP A 19 -0.08 4.01 -9.14
C ASP A 19 -0.42 2.67 -9.83
N SER A 20 -1.37 2.67 -10.77
CA SER A 20 -1.74 1.45 -11.50
C SER A 20 -0.61 0.88 -12.36
N THR A 21 0.35 1.72 -12.78
CA THR A 21 1.50 1.29 -13.59
C THR A 21 2.62 0.70 -12.74
N LEU A 22 2.94 1.33 -11.61
CA LEU A 22 4.11 1.00 -10.79
C LEU A 22 3.78 0.01 -9.67
N ASN A 23 2.55 0.00 -9.14
CA ASN A 23 2.15 -0.87 -8.04
C ASN A 23 2.44 -2.35 -8.30
N PRO A 24 2.11 -2.94 -9.48
CA PRO A 24 2.40 -4.35 -9.73
C PRO A 24 3.91 -4.68 -9.68
N ILE A 25 4.76 -3.73 -10.08
CA ILE A 25 6.21 -3.87 -10.08
C ILE A 25 6.73 -3.80 -8.64
N LEU A 26 6.32 -2.76 -7.91
CA LEU A 26 6.73 -2.53 -6.53
C LEU A 26 6.24 -3.66 -5.60
N LEU A 27 4.99 -4.09 -5.76
CA LEU A 27 4.41 -5.21 -5.03
C LEU A 27 5.23 -6.49 -5.26
N SER A 28 5.48 -6.83 -6.52
CA SER A 28 6.26 -8.04 -6.87
C SER A 28 7.68 -7.97 -6.30
N ALA A 29 8.31 -6.79 -6.36
CA ALA A 29 9.64 -6.57 -5.81
C ALA A 29 9.67 -6.70 -4.28
N LEU A 30 8.70 -6.11 -3.56
CA LEU A 30 8.62 -6.17 -2.10
C LEU A 30 8.31 -7.58 -1.60
N ILE A 31 7.43 -8.32 -2.28
CA ILE A 31 7.17 -9.74 -1.95
C ILE A 31 8.46 -10.55 -2.10
N LYS A 32 9.17 -10.38 -3.23
CA LYS A 32 10.43 -11.08 -3.45
C LYS A 32 11.51 -10.65 -2.45
N PHE A 33 11.57 -9.36 -2.11
CA PHE A 33 12.48 -8.84 -1.11
C PHE A 33 12.24 -9.51 0.25
N LYS A 34 10.98 -9.56 0.70
CA LYS A 34 10.57 -10.25 1.94
C LYS A 34 10.96 -11.73 1.93
N GLU A 35 10.69 -12.43 0.83
CA GLU A 35 11.09 -13.84 0.66
C GLU A 35 12.59 -14.03 0.88
N VAL A 36 13.41 -13.15 0.30
CA VAL A 36 14.87 -13.28 0.40
C VAL A 36 15.41 -12.96 1.79
N ILE A 37 14.90 -11.92 2.45
CA ILE A 37 15.37 -11.55 3.80
C ILE A 37 14.89 -12.52 4.90
N THR A 38 13.87 -13.33 4.60
CA THR A 38 13.36 -14.37 5.52
C THR A 38 13.92 -15.76 5.21
N ASP A 39 14.70 -15.93 4.14
CA ASP A 39 15.29 -17.20 3.74
C ASP A 39 16.34 -17.65 4.78
N PRO A 40 16.13 -18.78 5.48
CA PRO A 40 17.07 -19.26 6.50
C PRO A 40 18.47 -19.54 5.94
N SER A 41 18.58 -19.89 4.65
CA SER A 41 19.87 -20.16 4.00
C SER A 41 20.72 -18.91 3.82
N ARG A 42 20.13 -17.72 3.98
CA ARG A 42 20.77 -16.41 3.79
C ARG A 42 20.91 -15.62 5.09
N LYS A 43 20.59 -16.22 6.24
CA LYS A 43 20.56 -15.54 7.54
C LYS A 43 21.85 -14.78 7.87
N ASP A 44 23.00 -15.30 7.47
CA ASP A 44 24.30 -14.67 7.73
C ASP A 44 24.60 -13.44 6.85
N TRP A 45 23.84 -13.27 5.76
CA TRP A 45 24.02 -12.18 4.79
C TRP A 45 22.95 -11.10 4.89
N VAL A 46 21.91 -11.33 5.69
CA VAL A 46 20.76 -10.43 5.82
C VAL A 46 20.84 -9.73 7.17
N GLY A 47 20.90 -8.41 7.14
CA GLY A 47 20.89 -7.56 8.33
C GLY A 47 19.57 -6.83 8.56
N VAL A 48 19.50 -6.11 9.68
CA VAL A 48 18.44 -5.14 9.97
C VAL A 48 18.95 -3.75 9.55
N PRO A 49 18.17 -2.96 8.79
CA PRO A 49 18.59 -1.61 8.43
C PRO A 49 18.83 -0.74 9.66
N SER A 50 19.94 0.00 9.67
CA SER A 50 20.32 0.87 10.79
C SER A 50 19.27 1.92 11.12
N LEU A 51 18.53 2.41 10.11
CA LEU A 51 17.44 3.37 10.31
C LEU A 51 16.30 2.77 11.16
N VAL A 52 15.97 1.49 10.95
CA VAL A 52 14.95 0.78 11.75
C VAL A 52 15.41 0.69 13.21
N LEU A 53 16.67 0.34 13.43
CA LEU A 53 17.25 0.26 14.78
C LEU A 53 17.32 1.64 15.46
N ALA A 54 17.63 2.69 14.69
CA ALA A 54 17.65 4.06 15.20
C ALA A 54 16.25 4.58 15.59
N ASP A 55 15.22 4.19 14.84
CA ASP A 55 13.84 4.53 15.20
C ASP A 55 13.37 3.77 16.45
N LEU A 56 13.77 2.51 16.60
CA LEU A 56 13.41 1.68 17.75
C LEU A 56 14.18 2.08 19.02
N TYR A 57 15.46 2.45 18.87
CA TYR A 57 16.34 2.83 19.97
C TYR A 57 17.08 4.15 19.69
N PRO A 58 16.39 5.30 19.73
CA PRO A 58 16.95 6.60 19.33
C PRO A 58 18.12 7.07 20.18
N ASP A 59 18.17 6.68 21.46
CA ASP A 59 19.22 7.06 22.41
C ASP A 59 20.34 6.00 22.53
N HIS A 60 20.30 4.94 21.73
CA HIS A 60 21.28 3.86 21.81
C HIS A 60 22.67 4.32 21.39
N LYS A 61 23.68 3.92 22.15
CA LYS A 61 25.09 4.23 21.88
C LYS A 61 25.91 2.94 21.88
N GLY A 62 26.56 2.66 20.76
CA GLY A 62 27.40 1.48 20.60
C GLY A 62 26.73 0.36 19.81
N ASN A 63 27.19 -0.87 20.02
CA ASN A 63 26.69 -2.05 19.32
C ASN A 63 25.33 -2.48 19.89
N PHE A 64 24.44 -2.94 19.02
CA PHE A 64 23.17 -3.55 19.42
C PHE A 64 23.41 -4.95 19.96
N THR A 65 22.62 -5.37 20.96
CA THR A 65 22.61 -6.77 21.42
C THR A 65 21.86 -7.66 20.42
N ASP A 66 22.04 -8.97 20.52
CA ASP A 66 21.35 -9.93 19.65
C ASP A 66 19.82 -9.84 19.82
N GLU A 67 19.32 -9.58 21.03
CA GLU A 67 17.89 -9.39 21.29
C GLU A 67 17.35 -8.12 20.60
N GLN A 68 18.12 -7.03 20.63
CA GLN A 68 17.73 -5.77 19.96
C GLN A 68 17.70 -5.92 18.44
N LEU A 69 18.64 -6.69 17.89
CA LEU A 69 18.66 -7.03 16.47
C LEU A 69 17.47 -7.91 16.09
N GLU A 70 17.08 -8.86 16.94
CA GLU A 70 15.90 -9.69 16.71
C GLU A 70 14.60 -8.86 16.72
N GLU A 71 14.46 -7.94 17.67
CA GLU A 71 13.31 -7.03 17.73
C GLU A 71 13.25 -6.10 16.50
N GLY A 72 14.40 -5.52 16.13
CA GLY A 72 14.52 -4.71 14.91
C GLY A 72 14.18 -5.50 13.64
N SER A 73 14.55 -6.78 13.58
CA SER A 73 14.19 -7.66 12.45
C SER A 73 12.70 -7.90 12.36
N LYS A 74 12.03 -8.16 13.50
CA LYS A 74 10.55 -8.31 13.56
C LYS A 74 9.86 -7.03 13.09
N LEU A 75 10.28 -5.87 13.61
CA LEU A 75 9.73 -4.58 13.19
C LEU A 75 9.97 -4.33 11.70
N TRP A 76 11.15 -4.68 11.19
CA TRP A 76 11.45 -4.53 9.77
C TRP A 76 10.51 -5.36 8.89
N LEU A 77 10.23 -6.61 9.27
CA LEU A 77 9.27 -7.45 8.55
C LEU A 77 7.85 -6.88 8.60
N GLU A 78 7.42 -6.34 9.74
CA GLU A 78 6.12 -5.67 9.86
C GLU A 78 6.02 -4.42 8.97
N ILE A 79 7.10 -3.63 8.90
CA ILE A 79 7.18 -2.47 8.02
C ILE A 79 7.04 -2.90 6.55
N ILE A 80 7.77 -3.94 6.12
CA ILE A 80 7.67 -4.49 4.76
C ILE A 80 6.25 -5.00 4.48
N ASP A 81 5.59 -5.66 5.43
CA ASP A 81 4.20 -6.11 5.27
C ASP A 81 3.21 -4.97 5.08
N LYS A 82 3.38 -3.86 5.80
CA LYS A 82 2.58 -2.65 5.60
C LYS A 82 2.81 -2.03 4.22
N MET A 83 4.06 -2.01 3.72
CA MET A 83 4.36 -1.57 2.36
C MET A 83 3.69 -2.50 1.32
N ILE A 84 3.81 -3.81 1.47
CA ILE A 84 3.16 -4.80 0.59
C ILE A 84 1.64 -4.58 0.57
N TYR A 85 1.03 -4.39 1.75
CA TYR A 85 -0.40 -4.11 1.85
C TYR A 85 -0.81 -2.88 1.03
N ALA A 86 -0.03 -1.80 1.11
CA ALA A 86 -0.30 -0.55 0.40
C ALA A 86 -0.22 -0.68 -1.14
N PHE A 87 0.68 -1.53 -1.65
CA PHE A 87 0.82 -1.75 -3.09
C PHE A 87 -0.04 -2.88 -3.66
N ASP A 88 -0.71 -3.67 -2.80
CA ASP A 88 -1.62 -4.73 -3.25
C ASP A 88 -3.06 -4.23 -3.37
N THR A 89 -3.46 -3.93 -4.61
CA THR A 89 -4.81 -3.46 -4.94
C THR A 89 -5.90 -4.48 -4.64
N LYS A 90 -5.56 -5.75 -4.39
CA LYS A 90 -6.54 -6.76 -3.98
C LYS A 90 -7.10 -6.52 -2.57
N ASN A 91 -6.41 -5.70 -1.77
CA ASN A 91 -6.87 -5.31 -0.45
C ASN A 91 -7.96 -4.22 -0.47
N GLU A 92 -8.20 -3.59 -1.61
CA GLU A 92 -9.23 -2.56 -1.76
C GLU A 92 -10.63 -3.19 -1.58
N PRO A 93 -11.49 -2.61 -0.72
CA PRO A 93 -12.87 -3.07 -0.57
C PRO A 93 -13.62 -3.02 -1.91
N ASN A 94 -14.06 -4.18 -2.38
CA ASN A 94 -14.80 -4.27 -3.63
C ASN A 94 -16.26 -3.90 -3.41
N LEU A 95 -16.73 -2.88 -4.12
CA LEU A 95 -18.10 -2.39 -4.06
C LEU A 95 -19.15 -3.50 -4.29
N LYS A 96 -18.80 -4.54 -5.06
CA LYS A 96 -19.68 -5.70 -5.35
C LYS A 96 -19.93 -6.61 -4.15
N ASP A 97 -19.12 -6.51 -3.10
CA ASP A 97 -19.24 -7.35 -1.90
C ASP A 97 -20.25 -6.76 -0.90
N TYR A 98 -20.83 -5.60 -1.21
CA TYR A 98 -21.77 -4.88 -0.35
C TYR A 98 -23.14 -4.83 -1.00
N ALA A 99 -24.19 -5.12 -0.23
CA ALA A 99 -25.55 -5.23 -0.75
C ALA A 99 -26.25 -3.86 -0.86
N PHE A 100 -25.69 -2.97 -1.69
CA PHE A 100 -26.29 -1.68 -2.06
C PHE A 100 -26.06 -1.34 -3.54
N GLU A 101 -26.92 -0.48 -4.08
CA GLU A 101 -26.84 0.05 -5.44
C GLU A 101 -27.10 1.55 -5.43
N PHE A 102 -26.58 2.24 -6.45
CA PHE A 102 -26.84 3.66 -6.69
C PHE A 102 -28.03 3.83 -7.64
N ASN A 103 -29.08 4.48 -7.16
CA ASN A 103 -30.24 4.87 -7.94
C ASN A 103 -30.13 6.33 -8.36
N HIS A 104 -30.25 6.57 -9.66
CA HIS A 104 -30.34 7.92 -10.21
C HIS A 104 -31.80 8.36 -10.26
N LEU A 105 -32.15 9.36 -9.46
CA LEU A 105 -33.45 10.01 -9.47
C LEU A 105 -33.33 11.31 -10.27
N THR A 106 -33.89 11.30 -11.48
CA THR A 106 -34.03 12.50 -12.31
C THR A 106 -35.33 13.21 -11.99
N GLN A 107 -35.25 14.52 -11.78
CA GLN A 107 -36.41 15.38 -11.60
C GLN A 107 -36.26 16.63 -12.46
N GLU A 108 -37.19 16.80 -13.41
CA GLU A 108 -37.35 18.03 -14.18
C GLU A 108 -37.87 19.15 -13.29
N ARG A 109 -37.23 20.32 -13.40
CA ARG A 109 -37.60 21.56 -12.71
C ARG A 109 -38.38 22.45 -13.66
N GLU A 110 -39.17 23.36 -13.09
CA GLU A 110 -40.04 24.28 -13.85
C GLU A 110 -39.28 25.22 -14.80
N ASP A 111 -37.98 25.42 -14.58
CA ASP A 111 -37.09 26.22 -15.43
C ASP A 111 -36.53 25.45 -16.65
N GLY A 112 -36.92 24.19 -16.83
CA GLY A 112 -36.42 23.31 -17.88
C GLY A 112 -35.09 22.60 -17.54
N ASN A 113 -34.55 22.79 -16.33
CA ASN A 113 -33.36 22.07 -15.88
C ASN A 113 -33.71 20.70 -15.29
N VAL A 114 -32.85 19.70 -15.53
CA VAL A 114 -32.96 18.38 -14.90
C VAL A 114 -32.02 18.30 -13.71
N SER A 115 -32.57 18.03 -12.53
CA SER A 115 -31.76 17.66 -11.37
C SER A 115 -31.60 16.14 -11.28
N VAL A 116 -30.37 15.70 -11.05
CA VAL A 116 -30.03 14.29 -10.79
C VAL A 116 -29.67 14.16 -9.32
N ASN A 117 -30.42 13.36 -8.59
CA ASN A 117 -30.09 12.96 -7.22
C ASN A 117 -29.64 11.50 -7.21
N ILE A 118 -28.60 11.19 -6.45
CA ILE A 118 -28.14 9.81 -6.25
C ILE A 118 -28.66 9.34 -4.89
N LYS A 119 -29.43 8.25 -4.87
CA LYS A 119 -29.83 7.57 -3.63
C LYS A 119 -29.21 6.18 -3.58
N VAL A 120 -28.92 5.73 -2.37
CA VAL A 120 -28.44 4.38 -2.12
C VAL A 120 -29.64 3.50 -1.75
N THR A 121 -29.68 2.25 -2.22
CA THR A 121 -30.75 1.30 -1.87
C THR A 121 -30.68 0.81 -0.42
N ASN A 122 -29.48 0.73 0.15
CA ASN A 122 -29.23 0.28 1.51
C ASN A 122 -28.14 1.13 2.19
N GLU A 123 -28.59 2.05 3.05
CA GLU A 123 -27.72 3.01 3.74
C GLU A 123 -26.76 2.34 4.73
N ASN A 124 -27.16 1.22 5.35
CA ASN A 124 -26.33 0.51 6.32
C ASN A 124 -25.13 -0.18 5.65
N GLU A 125 -25.38 -0.86 4.52
CA GLU A 125 -24.32 -1.52 3.75
C GLU A 125 -23.37 -0.50 3.12
N TYR A 126 -23.90 0.63 2.65
CA TYR A 126 -23.07 1.74 2.17
C TYR A 126 -22.24 2.36 3.30
N SER A 127 -22.80 2.55 4.48
CA SER A 127 -22.06 3.03 5.65
C SER A 127 -20.93 2.06 6.03
N ARG A 128 -21.18 0.74 5.99
CA ARG A 128 -20.13 -0.28 6.21
C ARG A 128 -19.01 -0.15 5.17
N TYR A 129 -19.36 -0.07 3.88
CA TYR A 129 -18.39 0.13 2.81
C TYR A 129 -17.54 1.39 3.03
N LYS A 130 -18.14 2.51 3.43
CA LYS A 130 -17.41 3.76 3.70
C LYS A 130 -16.44 3.63 4.88
N VAL A 131 -16.80 2.88 5.92
CA VAL A 131 -15.91 2.58 7.05
C VAL A 131 -14.73 1.72 6.58
N ASP A 132 -15.00 0.65 5.83
CA ASP A 132 -13.98 -0.26 5.33
C ASP A 132 -13.02 0.45 4.35
N GLU A 133 -13.57 1.30 3.47
CA GLU A 133 -12.80 2.13 2.54
C GLU A 133 -11.88 3.11 3.29
N ALA A 134 -12.39 3.75 4.35
CA ALA A 134 -11.59 4.68 5.16
C ALA A 134 -10.45 3.95 5.90
N LEU A 135 -10.74 2.78 6.47
CA LEU A 135 -9.73 1.92 7.10
C LEU A 135 -8.67 1.44 6.09
N TYR A 136 -9.10 1.01 4.90
CA TYR A 136 -8.21 0.64 3.81
C TYR A 136 -7.28 1.80 3.42
N ARG A 137 -7.85 3.00 3.17
CA ARG A 137 -7.07 4.20 2.82
C ARG A 137 -6.04 4.55 3.89
N THR A 138 -6.40 4.42 5.17
CA THR A 138 -5.50 4.70 6.29
C THR A 138 -4.29 3.75 6.29
N LYS A 139 -4.52 2.45 6.07
CA LYS A 139 -3.45 1.45 5.99
C LYS A 139 -2.57 1.64 4.76
N VAL A 140 -3.16 1.99 3.61
CA VAL A 140 -2.41 2.32 2.40
C VAL A 140 -1.51 3.53 2.63
N GLU A 141 -2.05 4.61 3.22
CA GLU A 141 -1.28 5.82 3.53
C GLU A 141 -0.12 5.51 4.48
N GLU A 142 -0.36 4.75 5.54
CA GLU A 142 0.69 4.30 6.46
C GLU A 142 1.80 3.54 5.72
N GLY A 143 1.43 2.56 4.89
CA GLY A 143 2.39 1.77 4.12
C GLY A 143 3.18 2.60 3.10
N LEU A 144 2.56 3.60 2.45
CA LEU A 144 3.24 4.51 1.53
C LEU A 144 4.21 5.45 2.25
N VAL A 145 3.84 5.96 3.43
CA VAL A 145 4.73 6.77 4.27
C VAL A 145 5.95 5.95 4.69
N LEU A 146 5.73 4.70 5.13
CA LEU A 146 6.81 3.78 5.46
C LEU A 146 7.69 3.48 4.25
N PHE A 147 7.10 3.22 3.08
CA PHE A 147 7.85 3.01 1.84
C PHE A 147 8.74 4.21 1.53
N GLY A 148 8.21 5.43 1.58
CA GLY A 148 9.00 6.64 1.37
C GLY A 148 10.14 6.79 2.38
N LYS A 149 9.88 6.51 3.66
CA LYS A 149 10.87 6.60 4.74
C LYS A 149 12.01 5.60 4.59
N TYR A 150 11.70 4.34 4.30
CA TYR A 150 12.67 3.24 4.26
C TYR A 150 13.04 2.78 2.85
N TYR A 151 12.70 3.54 1.81
CA TYR A 151 13.01 3.18 0.42
C TYR A 151 14.48 2.83 0.22
N GLN A 152 15.38 3.62 0.82
CA GLN A 152 16.83 3.41 0.76
C GLN A 152 17.33 2.25 1.64
N CYS A 153 16.44 1.60 2.40
CA CYS A 153 16.71 0.41 3.19
C CYS A 153 16.25 -0.89 2.49
N LEU A 154 15.69 -0.80 1.27
CA LEU A 154 15.29 -1.96 0.46
C LEU A 154 16.50 -2.61 -0.23
N TRP A 155 17.50 -2.95 0.57
CA TRP A 155 18.66 -3.77 0.23
C TRP A 155 18.95 -4.70 1.41
N TRP A 156 19.61 -5.82 1.17
CA TRP A 156 20.00 -6.80 2.16
C TRP A 156 21.41 -7.26 1.89
#